data_AF-A0A7S2V034-F1
#
_entry.id   AF-A0A7S2V034-F1
#
_cell.length_a   1.000
_cell.length_b   1.000
_cell.length_c   1.000
_cell.angle_alpha   90.00
_cell.angle_beta   90.00
_cell.angle_gamma   90.00
#
_symmetry.space_group_name_H-M   'P 1'
#
loop_
_entity.id
_entity.type
_entity.pdbx_description
1 polymer ?
#
loop_
_entity_poly.entity_id
_entity_poly.type
_entity_poly.pdbx_seq_one_letter_code
_entity_poly.pdbx_strand_id
1 'polypeptide(L)'
;MVLQELGAKLTDALKKLHTAAVVDEAFLDTMIQEISRALLEADVNIKIVMDLRNKIKSRVNLEEISQAANKKRAVQKSVVEELVKLVDPEAQPYKMRKGRPNVVMFVGLQGSGKTTTIAKYANHYARKGWKCAMVCADTFRAGAFDQLKQNATKLRVPFFWFVH
;
A
#
# COMPACT_ATOMS: atom_id res chain seq x y z
N MET A 1 -0.25 14.03 0.29
CA MET A 1 -1.55 14.57 -0.15
C MET A 1 -2.54 13.45 -0.43
N VAL A 2 -2.47 12.71 -1.54
CA VAL A 2 -3.53 11.74 -1.93
C VAL A 2 -3.89 10.69 -0.86
N LEU A 3 -2.90 10.00 -0.27
CA LEU A 3 -3.18 8.99 0.78
C LEU A 3 -3.73 9.58 2.09
N GLN A 4 -3.33 10.81 2.44
CA GLN A 4 -3.84 11.49 3.64
C GLN A 4 -5.29 11.92 3.43
N GLU A 5 -5.62 12.42 2.23
CA GLU A 5 -6.99 12.78 1.85
C GLU A 5 -7.90 11.54 1.78
N LEU A 6 -7.42 10.43 1.21
CA LEU A 6 -8.13 9.15 1.24
C LEU A 6 -8.40 8.70 2.68
N GLY A 7 -7.37 8.71 3.54
CA GLY A 7 -7.50 8.36 4.95
C GLY A 7 -8.52 9.23 5.68
N ALA A 8 -8.53 10.54 5.41
CA ALA A 8 -9.50 11.47 5.99
C ALA A 8 -10.93 11.13 5.54
N LYS A 9 -11.17 10.94 4.24
CA LYS A 9 -12.49 10.59 3.68
C LYS A 9 -13.03 9.27 4.22
N LEU A 10 -12.17 8.24 4.31
CA LEU A 10 -12.54 6.95 4.89
C LEU A 10 -12.89 7.09 6.38
N THR A 11 -12.09 7.84 7.13
CA THR A 11 -12.32 8.07 8.55
C THR A 11 -13.62 8.83 8.78
N ASP A 12 -13.93 9.82 7.94
CA ASP A 12 -15.15 10.61 8.07
C ASP A 12 -16.40 9.80 7.70
N ALA A 13 -16.33 8.91 6.69
CA ALA A 13 -17.40 7.96 6.40
C ALA A 13 -17.67 7.02 7.59
N LEU A 14 -16.63 6.52 8.24
CA LEU A 14 -16.76 5.68 9.44
C LEU A 14 -17.26 6.46 10.67
N LYS A 15 -16.88 7.74 10.83
CA LYS A 15 -17.44 8.61 11.88
C LYS A 15 -18.94 8.81 11.71
N LYS A 16 -19.40 9.06 10.48
CA LYS A 16 -20.84 9.18 10.16
C LYS A 16 -21.61 7.94 10.58
N LEU A 17 -21.06 6.75 10.34
CA LEU A 17 -21.64 5.48 10.79
C LEU A 17 -21.79 5.41 12.32
N HIS A 18 -20.79 5.89 13.07
CA HIS A 18 -20.87 5.94 14.53
C HIS A 18 -21.95 6.91 15.03
N THR A 19 -22.08 8.10 14.41
CA THR A 19 -23.05 9.13 14.81
C THR A 19 -24.48 8.87 14.33
N ALA A 20 -24.69 8.03 13.30
CA ALA A 20 -26.00 7.76 12.74
C ALA A 20 -26.96 7.15 13.78
N ALA A 21 -28.17 7.69 13.92
CA ALA A 21 -29.17 7.16 14.86
C ALA A 21 -29.72 5.79 14.42
N VAL A 22 -29.91 5.62 13.11
CA VAL A 22 -30.43 4.40 12.46
C VAL A 22 -29.48 4.03 11.33
N VAL A 23 -29.21 2.73 11.18
CA VAL A 23 -28.44 2.17 10.07
C VAL A 23 -29.39 1.29 9.26
N ASP A 24 -29.88 1.85 8.16
CA ASP A 24 -30.71 1.18 7.16
C ASP A 24 -29.89 0.86 5.89
N GLU A 25 -30.53 0.18 4.93
CA GLU A 25 -29.88 -0.21 3.68
C GLU A 25 -29.53 1.00 2.80
N ALA A 26 -30.36 2.06 2.84
CA ALA A 26 -30.10 3.31 2.13
C ALA A 26 -28.85 4.03 2.66
N PHE A 27 -28.66 4.07 3.99
CA PHE A 27 -27.47 4.62 4.62
C PHE A 27 -26.23 3.80 4.29
N LEU A 28 -26.33 2.47 4.31
CA LEU A 28 -25.24 1.57 3.92
C LEU A 28 -24.80 1.83 2.47
N ASP A 29 -25.74 1.97 1.54
CA ASP A 29 -25.45 2.26 0.14
C ASP A 29 -24.78 3.61 -0.07
N THR A 30 -25.27 4.64 0.61
CA THR A 30 -24.68 5.98 0.58
C THR A 30 -23.24 5.96 1.10
N MET A 31 -23.00 5.27 2.22
CA MET A 31 -21.67 5.14 2.82
C MET A 31 -20.71 4.37 1.90
N ILE A 32 -21.15 3.25 1.31
CA ILE A 32 -20.32 2.49 0.36
C ILE A 32 -20.01 3.33 -0.87
N GLN A 33 -20.94 4.15 -1.34
CA GLN A 33 -20.72 5.06 -2.47
C GLN A 33 -19.69 6.15 -2.15
N GLU A 34 -19.72 6.74 -0.94
CA GLU A 34 -18.70 7.69 -0.48
C GLU A 34 -17.30 7.05 -0.45
N ILE A 35 -17.19 5.84 0.12
CA ILE A 35 -15.93 5.08 0.17
C ILE A 35 -15.44 4.75 -1.25
N SER A 36 -16.34 4.28 -2.12
CA SER A 36 -16.03 3.94 -3.51
C SER A 36 -15.51 5.15 -4.28
N ARG A 37 -16.14 6.31 -4.12
CA ARG A 37 -15.69 7.56 -4.72
C ARG A 37 -14.31 7.96 -4.24
N ALA A 38 -14.06 7.86 -2.93
CA ALA A 38 -12.75 8.17 -2.37
C ALA A 38 -11.65 7.24 -2.93
N LEU A 39 -11.94 5.96 -3.13
CA LEU A 39 -11.00 5.01 -3.76
C LEU A 39 -10.74 5.32 -5.23
N LEU A 40 -11.78 5.69 -5.99
CA LEU A 40 -11.63 6.08 -7.40
C LEU A 40 -10.82 7.37 -7.55
N GLU A 41 -11.03 8.36 -6.67
CA GLU A 41 -10.22 9.59 -6.62
C GLU A 41 -8.76 9.34 -6.22
N ALA A 42 -8.47 8.18 -5.62
CA ALA A 42 -7.13 7.72 -5.28
C ALA A 42 -6.51 6.78 -6.34
N ASP A 43 -7.04 6.80 -7.57
CA ASP A 43 -6.58 6.00 -8.72
C ASP A 43 -6.69 4.48 -8.53
N VAL A 44 -7.60 4.00 -7.67
CA VAL A 44 -7.90 2.57 -7.54
C VAL A 44 -8.72 2.09 -8.73
N ASN A 45 -8.40 0.91 -9.26
CA ASN A 45 -9.10 0.34 -10.42
C ASN A 45 -10.60 0.14 -10.12
N ILE A 46 -11.46 0.63 -11.02
CA ILE A 46 -12.92 0.53 -10.91
C ILE A 46 -13.42 -0.91 -10.69
N LYS A 47 -12.78 -1.91 -11.29
CA LYS A 47 -13.15 -3.33 -11.11
C LYS A 47 -12.99 -3.77 -9.66
N ILE A 48 -11.87 -3.38 -9.03
CA ILE A 48 -11.58 -3.69 -7.63
C ILE A 48 -12.60 -3.00 -6.71
N VAL A 49 -12.96 -1.75 -7.02
CA VAL A 49 -13.96 -1.00 -6.25
C VAL A 49 -15.35 -1.62 -6.38
N MET A 50 -15.74 -2.07 -7.56
CA MET A 50 -17.01 -2.78 -7.78
C MET A 50 -17.06 -4.10 -7.02
N ASP A 51 -15.97 -4.88 -7.06
CA ASP A 51 -15.88 -6.13 -6.31
C ASP A 51 -15.96 -5.89 -4.80
N LEU A 52 -15.28 -4.86 -4.29
CA LEU A 52 -15.35 -4.43 -2.90
C LEU A 52 -16.80 -4.11 -2.49
N ARG A 53 -17.52 -3.31 -3.28
CA ARG A 53 -18.92 -2.95 -3.03
C ARG A 53 -19.81 -4.19 -2.92
N ASN A 54 -19.67 -5.12 -3.85
CA ASN A 54 -20.49 -6.34 -3.89
C ASN A 54 -20.21 -7.24 -2.67
N LYS A 55 -18.94 -7.38 -2.27
CA LYS A 55 -18.54 -8.17 -1.09
C LYS A 55 -19.02 -7.57 0.23
N ILE A 56 -19.02 -6.24 0.35
CA ILE A 56 -19.54 -5.57 1.55
C ILE A 56 -21.06 -5.78 1.64
N LYS A 57 -21.79 -5.57 0.54
CA LYS A 57 -23.25 -5.78 0.49
C LYS A 57 -23.65 -7.21 0.83
N SER A 58 -22.94 -8.21 0.32
CA SER A 58 -23.28 -9.62 0.57
C SER A 58 -22.99 -10.09 2.00
N ARG A 59 -22.05 -9.45 2.71
CA ARG A 59 -21.71 -9.79 4.11
C ARG A 59 -22.59 -9.12 5.16
N VAL A 60 -23.18 -7.98 4.83
CA VAL A 60 -23.95 -7.20 5.80
C VAL A 60 -25.42 -7.55 5.63
N ASN A 61 -25.90 -8.53 6.40
CA ASN A 61 -27.33 -8.75 6.56
C ASN A 61 -27.86 -7.89 7.73
N LEU A 62 -28.52 -6.77 7.39
CA LEU A 62 -29.04 -5.83 8.39
C LEU A 62 -30.29 -6.35 9.12
N GLU A 63 -30.97 -7.37 8.59
CA GLU A 63 -32.21 -7.91 9.13
C GLU A 63 -31.97 -8.91 10.27
N GLU A 64 -30.88 -9.67 10.21
CA GLU A 64 -30.54 -10.68 11.22
C GLU A 64 -30.02 -10.08 12.54
N ILE A 65 -29.55 -8.83 12.52
CA ILE A 65 -28.89 -8.20 13.69
C ILE A 65 -29.91 -7.37 14.47
N SER A 66 -30.36 -7.85 15.61
CA SER A 66 -31.45 -7.22 16.38
C SER A 66 -31.06 -5.93 17.12
N GLN A 67 -29.79 -5.74 17.49
CA GLN A 67 -29.33 -4.54 18.22
C GLN A 67 -28.65 -3.52 17.30
N ALA A 68 -29.10 -2.26 17.34
CA ALA A 68 -28.54 -1.17 16.55
C ALA A 68 -27.03 -0.94 16.77
N ALA A 69 -26.54 -1.11 18.00
CA ALA A 69 -25.11 -1.04 18.31
C ALA A 69 -24.30 -2.15 17.62
N ASN A 70 -24.87 -3.36 17.52
CA ASN A 70 -24.24 -4.49 16.85
C ASN A 70 -24.25 -4.31 15.32
N LYS A 71 -25.28 -3.67 14.75
CA LYS A 71 -25.34 -3.32 13.31
C LYS A 71 -24.17 -2.44 12.91
N LYS A 72 -23.93 -1.34 13.64
CA LYS A 72 -22.81 -0.41 13.36
C LYS A 72 -21.45 -1.12 13.38
N ARG A 73 -21.22 -1.93 14.42
CA ARG A 73 -19.96 -2.67 14.59
C ARG A 73 -19.75 -3.72 13.50
N ALA A 74 -20.82 -4.43 13.10
CA ALA A 74 -20.77 -5.43 12.03
C ALA A 74 -20.44 -4.79 10.68
N VAL A 75 -21.09 -3.66 10.35
CA VAL A 75 -20.81 -2.89 9.12
C VAL A 75 -19.36 -2.42 9.10
N GLN A 76 -18.90 -1.77 10.17
CA GLN A 76 -17.52 -1.29 10.27
C GLN A 76 -16.51 -2.42 10.12
N LYS A 77 -16.74 -3.54 10.80
CA LYS A 77 -15.88 -4.72 10.73
C LYS A 77 -15.81 -5.26 9.31
N SER A 78 -16.95 -5.40 8.63
CA SER A 78 -17.02 -5.87 7.24
C SER A 78 -16.23 -4.96 6.29
N VAL A 79 -16.41 -3.64 6.40
CA VAL A 79 -15.69 -2.65 5.58
C VAL A 79 -14.18 -2.74 5.82
N VAL A 80 -13.73 -2.75 7.07
CA VAL A 80 -12.30 -2.79 7.40
C VAL A 80 -11.67 -4.11 6.94
N GLU A 81 -12.34 -5.25 7.16
CA GLU A 81 -11.84 -6.56 6.72
C GLU A 81 -11.68 -6.61 5.19
N GLU A 82 -12.63 -6.08 4.44
CA GLU A 82 -12.53 -6.06 2.98
C GLU A 82 -11.43 -5.10 2.49
N LEU A 83 -11.28 -3.93 3.12
CA LEU A 83 -10.16 -3.03 2.83
C LEU A 83 -8.79 -3.68 3.14
N VAL A 84 -8.69 -4.44 4.23
CA VAL A 84 -7.47 -5.19 4.59
C VAL A 84 -7.19 -6.27 3.54
N LYS A 85 -8.21 -7.03 3.12
CA LYS A 85 -8.08 -8.06 2.08
C LYS A 85 -7.63 -7.50 0.72
N LEU A 86 -7.95 -6.25 0.41
CA LEU A 86 -7.47 -5.61 -0.82
C LEU A 86 -5.96 -5.33 -0.80
N VAL A 87 -5.38 -5.11 0.37
CA VAL A 87 -3.97 -4.71 0.53
C VAL A 87 -3.09 -5.89 0.96
N ASP A 88 -3.69 -6.96 1.50
CA ASP A 88 -2.98 -8.16 1.93
C ASP A 88 -2.44 -8.93 0.70
N PRO A 89 -1.11 -9.03 0.53
CA PRO A 89 -0.54 -9.75 -0.59
C PRO A 89 -0.58 -11.27 -0.42
N GLU A 90 -1.05 -11.81 0.73
CA GLU A 90 -1.04 -13.24 1.14
C GLU A 90 0.35 -13.92 1.15
N ALA A 91 1.36 -13.28 0.56
CA ALA A 91 2.72 -13.76 0.41
C ALA A 91 3.62 -13.22 1.52
N GLN A 92 4.44 -14.11 2.07
CA GLN A 92 5.45 -13.73 3.05
C GLN A 92 6.57 -12.93 2.38
N PRO A 93 7.00 -11.79 2.96
CA PRO A 93 8.15 -11.04 2.45
C PRO A 93 9.41 -11.89 2.43
N TYR A 94 10.23 -11.72 1.38
CA TYR A 94 11.52 -12.39 1.30
C TYR A 94 12.42 -12.04 2.50
N LYS A 95 12.99 -13.07 3.12
CA LYS A 95 13.92 -12.93 4.26
C LYS A 95 15.34 -13.23 3.81
N MET A 96 16.25 -12.28 4.09
CA MET A 96 17.69 -12.41 3.80
C MET A 96 18.28 -13.60 4.56
N ARG A 97 19.11 -14.39 3.87
CA ARG A 97 19.82 -15.54 4.46
C ARG A 97 21.20 -15.11 4.97
N LYS A 98 21.49 -15.34 6.26
CA LYS A 98 22.80 -15.04 6.85
C LYS A 98 23.87 -15.98 6.29
N GLY A 99 25.12 -15.50 6.18
CA GLY A 99 26.26 -16.30 5.74
C GLY A 99 26.32 -16.60 4.23
N ARG A 100 25.39 -16.06 3.43
CA ARG A 100 25.40 -16.18 1.96
C ARG A 100 25.18 -14.82 1.31
N PRO A 101 25.71 -14.57 0.11
CA PRO A 101 25.34 -13.41 -0.69
C PRO A 101 23.84 -13.46 -1.02
N ASN A 102 23.14 -12.35 -0.81
CA ASN A 102 21.74 -12.20 -1.20
C ASN A 102 21.70 -11.16 -2.35
N VAL A 103 21.36 -11.61 -3.55
CA VAL A 103 21.31 -10.76 -4.75
C VAL A 103 19.86 -10.32 -4.97
N VAL A 104 19.64 -9.00 -5.04
CA VAL A 104 18.30 -8.41 -5.21
C VAL A 104 18.33 -7.51 -6.45
N MET A 105 17.49 -7.84 -7.43
CA MET A 105 17.34 -7.06 -8.66
C MET A 105 16.10 -6.17 -8.55
N PHE A 106 16.26 -4.88 -8.85
CA PHE A 106 15.17 -3.91 -8.86
C PHE A 106 14.67 -3.69 -10.28
N VAL A 107 13.44 -4.09 -10.54
CA VAL A 107 12.77 -3.94 -11.84
C VAL A 107 11.57 -3.00 -11.72
N GLY A 108 11.17 -2.39 -12.82
CA GLY A 108 10.02 -1.48 -12.87
C GLY A 108 10.13 -0.43 -13.97
N LEU A 109 9.04 0.30 -14.18
CA LEU A 109 8.92 1.30 -15.25
C LEU A 109 9.91 2.48 -15.08
N GLN A 110 10.18 3.20 -16.17
CA GLN A 110 10.99 4.41 -16.11
C GLN A 110 10.30 5.45 -15.19
N GLY A 111 11.08 6.11 -14.35
CA GLY A 111 10.54 7.10 -13.40
C GLY A 111 9.92 6.51 -12.11
N SER A 112 9.82 5.19 -11.94
CA SER A 112 9.24 4.56 -10.74
C SER A 112 10.09 4.68 -9.46
N GLY A 113 11.20 5.44 -9.51
CA GLY A 113 12.07 5.67 -8.35
C GLY A 113 13.06 4.56 -8.02
N LYS A 114 13.32 3.60 -8.93
CA LYS A 114 14.22 2.44 -8.72
C LYS A 114 15.54 2.80 -8.04
N THR A 115 16.31 3.75 -8.58
CA THR A 115 17.63 4.15 -8.05
C THR A 115 17.54 4.68 -6.62
N THR A 116 16.49 5.45 -6.31
CA THR A 116 16.22 5.95 -4.96
C THR A 116 15.81 4.83 -4.03
N THR A 117 14.99 3.89 -4.50
CA THR A 117 14.55 2.71 -3.73
C THR A 117 15.73 1.78 -3.42
N ILE A 118 16.64 1.56 -4.38
CA ILE A 118 17.88 0.79 -4.17
C ILE A 118 18.68 1.40 -3.02
N ALA A 119 18.88 2.73 -3.01
CA ALA A 119 19.61 3.42 -1.95
C ALA A 119 18.92 3.30 -0.58
N LYS A 120 17.59 3.49 -0.52
CA LYS A 120 16.81 3.31 0.71
C LYS A 120 16.88 1.87 1.23
N TYR A 121 16.78 0.90 0.33
CA TYR A 121 16.85 -0.52 0.66
C TYR A 121 18.25 -0.90 1.19
N ALA A 122 19.31 -0.46 0.53
CA ALA A 122 20.68 -0.67 0.99
C ALA A 122 20.92 -0.03 2.38
N ASN A 123 20.48 1.21 2.59
CA ASN A 123 20.58 1.88 3.89
C ASN A 123 19.82 1.12 4.99
N HIS A 124 18.62 0.63 4.68
CA HIS A 124 17.80 -0.13 5.64
C HIS A 124 18.53 -1.39 6.14
N TYR A 125 19.18 -2.13 5.25
CA TYR A 125 19.93 -3.34 5.61
C TYR A 125 21.32 -3.03 6.21
N ALA A 126 22.00 -1.99 5.73
CA ALA A 126 23.26 -1.53 6.32
C ALA A 126 23.07 -1.15 7.80
N ARG A 127 21.99 -0.44 8.14
CA ARG A 127 21.61 -0.12 9.54
C ARG A 127 21.30 -1.35 10.38
N LYS A 128 20.89 -2.46 9.76
CA LYS A 128 20.67 -3.77 10.40
C LYS A 128 21.95 -4.61 10.50
N GLY A 129 23.12 -4.05 10.17
CA GLY A 129 24.42 -4.71 10.26
C GLY A 129 24.79 -5.59 9.06
N TRP A 130 24.05 -5.53 7.96
CA TRP A 130 24.40 -6.28 6.76
C TRP A 130 25.48 -5.56 5.95
N LYS A 131 26.39 -6.33 5.35
CA LYS A 131 27.34 -5.80 4.35
C LYS A 131 26.60 -5.63 3.02
N CYS A 132 26.27 -4.39 2.68
CA CYS A 132 25.55 -4.05 1.46
C CYS A 132 26.52 -3.51 0.39
N ALA A 133 26.19 -3.74 -0.88
CA ALA A 133 26.80 -3.08 -2.02
C ALA A 133 25.71 -2.77 -3.04
N MET A 134 25.86 -1.68 -3.79
CA MET A 134 24.94 -1.28 -4.85
C MET A 134 25.59 -1.44 -6.21
N VAL A 135 24.88 -2.04 -7.16
CA VAL A 135 25.37 -2.19 -8.53
C VAL A 135 24.50 -1.35 -9.45
N CYS A 136 25.13 -0.48 -10.23
CA CYS A 136 24.44 0.29 -11.24
C CYS A 136 24.53 -0.48 -12.57
N ALA A 137 23.37 -0.99 -13.01
CA ALA A 137 23.19 -1.76 -14.24
C ALA A 137 22.29 -1.03 -15.27
N ASP A 138 22.02 0.26 -15.04
CA ASP A 138 21.23 1.11 -15.93
C ASP A 138 22.18 1.88 -16.86
N THR A 139 22.44 1.33 -18.04
CA THR A 139 23.34 1.90 -19.06
C THR A 139 22.63 2.85 -20.03
N PHE A 140 21.30 2.89 -20.03
CA PHE A 140 20.51 3.65 -21.00
C PHE A 140 20.25 5.08 -20.55
N ARG A 141 20.03 5.31 -19.25
CA ARG A 141 19.70 6.64 -18.74
C ARG A 141 20.96 7.43 -18.40
N ALA A 142 21.15 8.56 -19.08
CA ALA A 142 22.22 9.51 -18.76
C ALA A 142 22.17 9.94 -17.28
N GLY A 143 23.32 9.89 -16.61
CA GLY A 143 23.45 10.25 -15.19
C GLY A 143 22.90 9.22 -14.19
N ALA A 144 22.49 8.01 -14.63
CA ALA A 144 22.06 6.95 -13.71
C ALA A 144 23.18 6.53 -12.75
N PHE A 145 24.40 6.40 -13.28
CA PHE A 145 25.60 6.14 -12.50
C PHE A 145 25.88 7.25 -11.49
N ASP A 146 25.90 8.51 -11.92
CA ASP A 146 26.18 9.65 -11.04
C ASP A 146 25.16 9.76 -9.91
N GLN A 147 23.88 9.55 -10.20
CA GLN A 147 22.83 9.53 -9.19
C GLN A 147 23.04 8.41 -8.17
N LEU A 148 23.36 7.19 -8.62
CA LEU A 148 23.62 6.07 -7.73
C LEU A 148 24.88 6.31 -6.89
N LYS A 149 25.96 6.80 -7.50
CA LYS A 149 27.22 7.18 -6.85
C LYS A 149 27.00 8.22 -5.76
N GLN A 150 26.27 9.30 -6.03
CA GLN A 150 25.97 10.32 -5.02
C GLN A 150 25.20 9.75 -3.83
N ASN A 151 24.20 8.89 -4.09
CA ASN A 151 23.45 8.23 -3.03
C ASN A 151 24.34 7.26 -2.22
N ALA A 152 25.19 6.49 -2.89
CA ALA A 152 26.10 5.54 -2.28
C ALA A 152 27.11 6.21 -1.35
N THR A 153 27.73 7.29 -1.82
CA THR A 153 28.69 8.08 -1.05
C THR A 153 28.05 8.66 0.20
N LYS A 154 26.83 9.22 0.10
CA LYS A 154 26.07 9.74 1.26
C LYS A 154 25.79 8.66 2.30
N LEU A 155 25.53 7.44 1.86
CA LEU A 155 25.19 6.30 2.72
C LEU A 155 26.41 5.49 3.17
N ARG A 156 27.62 5.80 2.67
CA ARG A 156 28.86 5.04 2.87
C ARG A 156 28.71 3.55 2.50
N VAL A 157 27.93 3.28 1.46
CA VAL A 157 27.73 1.93 0.91
C VAL A 157 28.59 1.78 -0.35
N PRO A 158 29.39 0.71 -0.49
CA PRO A 158 30.13 0.43 -1.71
C PRO A 158 29.22 0.40 -2.94
N PHE A 159 29.70 0.94 -4.06
CA PHE A 159 28.99 0.91 -5.32
C PHE A 159 29.88 0.41 -6.45
N PHE A 160 29.27 -0.22 -7.44
CA PHE A 160 29.92 -0.77 -8.62
C PHE A 160 29.18 -0.34 -9.89
N TRP A 161 29.93 -0.20 -10.98
CA TRP A 161 29.43 0.08 -12.31
C TRP A 161 30.26 -0.69 -13.33
N PHE A 162 29.62 -1.15 -14.39
CA PHE A 162 30.30 -1.80 -15.49
C PHE A 162 31.05 -0.74 -16.31
N VAL A 163 32.36 -0.69 -16.15
CA VAL A 163 33.27 -0.07 -17.12
C VAL A 163 33.54 -1.17 -18.16
N HIS A 164 33.21 -0.91 -19.42
CA HIS A 164 33.74 -1.69 -20.54
C HIS A 164 35.23 -1.40 -20.68
#